data_AF-A0A6L6Q6P1-F1
#
_entry.id   AF-A0A6L6Q6P1-F1
#
_cell.length_a   1.000
_cell.length_b   1.000
_cell.length_c   1.000
_cell.angle_alpha   90.00
_cell.angle_beta   90.00
_cell.angle_gamma   90.00
#
_symmetry.space_group_name_H-M   'P 1'
#
loop_
_entity.id
_entity.type
_entity.pdbx_description
1 polymer ?
#
loop_
_entity_poly.entity_id
_entity_poly.type
_entity_poly.pdbx_seq_one_letter_code
_entity_poly.pdbx_strand_id
1 'polypeptide(L)'
;MKAIIWGARGSLPVALTHKQIRAKLVAALEGAIGRNLDTSGKIASYIDNDLGFDVRGTFGGHSSCVEVQCWDQATTAEHVILDMGSGLRPLGGSKMAKYGFAKPQTYHIFMSHLHWDHIMGFPFFTPAYIPGNRIIIYGCHEQLETAFRRQQEPISFPVTFDQLGAAIEFRHMTPGQPIEVNGLKVTAKLQLHAGDSYGYRLEHEGQTLIYSTDSEHKLDNELEREAFVEFFREADLVIFDAMYSLADSISVKADWGHSSNVVGVELCQLARARQLCLFHHEPIYDDAQIARVLAETRRYAEITGEAPLDVVAAYDGMEIDLSAPA
;
A
#
# COMPACT_ATOMS: atom_id res chain seq x y z
N MET A 1 -0.37 -16.12 3.50
CA MET A 1 -0.02 -14.69 3.38
C MET A 1 -1.27 -13.85 3.36
N LYS A 2 -1.27 -12.75 4.11
CA LYS A 2 -2.32 -11.74 4.14
C LYS A 2 -1.69 -10.35 4.08
N ALA A 3 -2.18 -9.47 3.22
CA ALA A 3 -1.79 -8.06 3.17
C ALA A 3 -2.78 -7.20 3.98
N ILE A 4 -2.27 -6.27 4.77
CA ILE A 4 -3.07 -5.28 5.49
C ILE A 4 -2.60 -3.89 5.06
N ILE A 5 -3.50 -3.11 4.49
CA ILE A 5 -3.23 -1.77 4.02
C ILE A 5 -3.41 -0.79 5.18
N TRP A 6 -2.32 -0.18 5.64
CA TRP A 6 -2.36 0.84 6.69
C TRP A 6 -2.38 2.27 6.15
N GLY A 7 -1.95 2.44 4.89
CA GLY A 7 -2.06 3.68 4.14
C GLY A 7 -1.88 3.41 2.65
N ALA A 8 -2.71 4.05 1.82
CA ALA A 8 -2.70 3.91 0.36
C ALA A 8 -2.71 5.25 -0.41
N ARG A 9 -2.64 6.38 0.29
CA ARG A 9 -2.64 7.72 -0.31
C ARG A 9 -1.25 8.06 -0.87
N GLY A 10 -1.18 8.57 -2.09
CA GLY A 10 0.09 9.04 -2.65
C GLY A 10 0.51 10.40 -2.09
N SER A 11 1.80 10.73 -2.19
CA SER A 11 2.44 12.04 -1.99
C SER A 11 2.30 12.74 -0.62
N LEU A 12 1.10 12.83 -0.05
CA LEU A 12 0.82 13.47 1.24
C LEU A 12 -0.45 12.88 1.86
N PRO A 13 -0.56 12.85 3.19
CA PRO A 13 -1.79 12.40 3.84
C PRO A 13 -2.93 13.39 3.64
N VAL A 14 -4.14 12.88 3.36
CA VAL A 14 -5.32 13.72 3.10
C VAL A 14 -6.48 13.29 3.98
N ALA A 15 -7.01 14.22 4.78
CA ALA A 15 -8.21 13.99 5.57
C ALA A 15 -9.47 14.40 4.81
N LEU A 16 -10.59 13.72 5.11
CA LEU A 16 -11.90 14.17 4.64
C LEU A 16 -12.25 15.56 5.18
N THR A 17 -12.76 16.41 4.31
CA THR A 17 -13.30 17.71 4.66
C THR A 17 -14.75 17.59 5.16
N HIS A 18 -15.20 18.57 5.95
CA HIS A 18 -16.60 18.62 6.39
C HIS A 18 -17.59 18.66 5.22
N LYS A 19 -17.19 19.21 4.06
CA LYS A 19 -18.03 19.23 2.84
C LYS A 19 -18.17 17.84 2.23
N GLN A 20 -17.09 17.07 2.15
CA GLN A 20 -17.14 15.68 1.66
C GLN A 20 -17.99 14.82 2.59
N ILE A 21 -17.84 14.96 3.92
CA ILE A 21 -18.70 14.25 4.89
C ILE A 21 -20.17 14.63 4.68
N ARG A 22 -20.47 15.93 4.52
CA ARG A 22 -21.83 16.38 4.25
C ARG A 22 -22.40 15.79 2.95
N ALA A 23 -21.61 15.73 1.88
CA ALA A 23 -22.04 15.15 0.61
C ALA A 23 -22.40 13.65 0.76
N LYS A 24 -21.57 12.88 1.46
CA LYS A 24 -21.86 11.47 1.80
C LYS A 24 -23.17 11.32 2.58
N LEU A 25 -23.37 12.15 3.60
CA LEU A 25 -24.61 12.12 4.40
C LEU A 25 -25.85 12.45 3.56
N VAL A 26 -25.76 13.44 2.68
CA VAL A 26 -26.86 13.78 1.75
C VAL A 26 -27.16 12.60 0.83
N ALA A 27 -26.15 12.03 0.17
CA ALA A 27 -26.31 10.88 -0.71
C ALA A 27 -26.93 9.67 0.02
N ALA A 28 -26.49 9.39 1.23
CA ALA A 28 -27.03 8.30 2.05
C ALA A 28 -28.50 8.54 2.44
N LEU A 29 -28.89 9.78 2.76
CA LEU A 29 -30.27 10.11 3.12
C LEU A 29 -31.20 10.16 1.90
N GLU A 30 -30.71 10.62 0.75
CA GLU A 30 -31.45 10.59 -0.51
C GLU A 30 -31.75 9.16 -0.95
N GLY A 31 -30.76 8.26 -0.88
CA GLY A 31 -30.95 6.83 -1.17
C GLY A 31 -31.88 6.11 -0.18
N ALA A 32 -32.12 6.70 0.98
CA ALA A 32 -33.01 6.18 2.01
C ALA A 32 -34.48 6.60 1.83
N ILE A 33 -34.77 7.57 0.96
CA ILE A 33 -36.14 8.05 0.73
C ILE A 33 -37.03 6.89 0.28
N GLY A 34 -38.13 6.68 1.00
CA GLY A 34 -39.10 5.60 0.74
C GLY A 34 -38.70 4.23 1.30
N ARG A 35 -37.52 4.08 1.91
CA ARG A 35 -37.11 2.84 2.59
C ARG A 35 -37.66 2.78 4.01
N ASN A 36 -37.99 1.58 4.47
CA ASN A 36 -38.36 1.36 5.88
C ASN A 36 -37.11 1.09 6.73
N LEU A 37 -36.53 2.14 7.32
CA LEU A 37 -35.34 2.08 8.18
C LEU A 37 -35.69 2.29 9.68
N ASP A 38 -36.77 1.68 10.14
CA ASP A 38 -37.34 1.81 11.50
C ASP A 38 -36.56 1.11 12.63
N THR A 39 -35.47 0.39 12.32
CA THR A 39 -34.65 -0.35 13.30
C THR A 39 -33.17 -0.24 12.96
N SER A 40 -32.31 -0.32 13.99
CA SER A 40 -30.85 -0.28 13.81
C SER A 40 -30.34 -1.40 12.88
N GLY A 41 -30.98 -2.58 12.90
CA GLY A 41 -30.63 -3.68 12.00
C GLY A 41 -30.93 -3.38 10.52
N LYS A 42 -32.09 -2.77 10.23
CA LYS A 42 -32.42 -2.32 8.87
C LYS A 42 -31.52 -1.18 8.40
N ILE A 43 -31.18 -0.25 9.30
CA ILE A 43 -30.22 0.83 9.02
C ILE A 43 -28.83 0.25 8.70
N ALA A 44 -28.32 -0.67 9.52
CA ALA A 44 -27.04 -1.32 9.27
C ALA A 44 -27.04 -2.07 7.93
N SER A 45 -28.10 -2.85 7.66
CA SER A 45 -28.25 -3.55 6.37
C SER A 45 -28.27 -2.59 5.19
N TYR A 46 -28.92 -1.43 5.31
CA TYR A 46 -28.92 -0.41 4.26
C TYR A 46 -27.51 0.16 4.03
N ILE A 47 -26.81 0.48 5.12
CA ILE A 47 -25.44 0.96 5.06
C ILE A 47 -24.54 -0.08 4.40
N ASP A 48 -24.62 -1.34 4.81
CA ASP A 48 -23.67 -2.37 4.39
C ASP A 48 -23.92 -2.92 2.98
N ASN A 49 -25.19 -3.02 2.56
CA ASN A 49 -25.58 -3.73 1.34
C ASN A 49 -26.11 -2.82 0.22
N ASP A 50 -26.65 -1.64 0.54
CA ASP A 50 -27.26 -0.77 -0.47
C ASP A 50 -26.41 0.45 -0.83
N LEU A 51 -25.57 0.94 0.09
CA LEU A 51 -24.71 2.08 -0.16
C LEU A 51 -23.39 1.66 -0.83
N GLY A 52 -22.97 2.41 -1.85
CA GLY A 52 -21.63 2.31 -2.41
C GLY A 52 -20.56 2.59 -1.36
N PHE A 53 -19.39 1.97 -1.50
CA PHE A 53 -18.27 2.14 -0.56
C PHE A 53 -17.84 3.61 -0.43
N ASP A 54 -17.90 4.37 -1.52
CA ASP A 54 -17.66 5.81 -1.57
C ASP A 54 -18.64 6.64 -0.74
N VAL A 55 -19.80 6.10 -0.36
CA VAL A 55 -20.76 6.75 0.52
C VAL A 55 -20.62 6.25 1.96
N ARG A 56 -20.59 4.93 2.16
CA ARG A 56 -20.57 4.31 3.51
C ARG A 56 -19.20 4.26 4.18
N GLY A 57 -18.13 4.36 3.39
CA GLY A 57 -16.75 4.23 3.84
C GLY A 57 -15.87 5.37 3.34
N THR A 58 -14.56 5.15 3.41
CA THR A 58 -13.54 6.04 2.85
C THR A 58 -12.35 5.21 2.39
N PHE A 59 -11.69 5.65 1.32
CA PHE A 59 -10.41 5.07 0.88
C PHE A 59 -9.25 5.47 1.80
N GLY A 60 -9.52 6.30 2.80
CA GLY A 60 -8.54 6.71 3.78
C GLY A 60 -7.65 7.83 3.31
N GLY A 61 -6.68 8.14 4.16
CA GLY A 61 -5.85 9.33 4.04
C GLY A 61 -4.39 9.09 4.38
N HIS A 62 -4.05 7.92 4.93
CA HIS A 62 -2.67 7.60 5.27
C HIS A 62 -1.87 7.30 4.01
N SER A 63 -0.62 7.77 3.99
CA SER A 63 0.33 7.50 2.93
C SER A 63 0.98 6.13 3.10
N SER A 64 1.63 5.67 2.01
CA SER A 64 2.02 4.29 1.79
C SER A 64 2.55 3.54 3.03
N CYS A 65 1.82 2.51 3.45
CA CYS A 65 2.28 1.55 4.44
C CYS A 65 1.45 0.26 4.33
N VAL A 66 2.12 -0.87 4.09
CA VAL A 66 1.47 -2.18 3.99
C VAL A 66 2.14 -3.15 4.95
N GLU A 67 1.35 -3.88 5.74
CA GLU A 67 1.84 -5.01 6.53
C GLU A 67 1.58 -6.31 5.76
N VAL A 68 2.59 -7.18 5.69
CA VAL A 68 2.45 -8.53 5.12
C VAL A 68 2.58 -9.55 6.24
N GLN A 69 1.47 -10.24 6.51
CA GLN A 69 1.43 -11.35 7.47
C GLN A 69 1.72 -12.65 6.72
N CYS A 70 2.95 -13.13 6.86
CA CYS A 70 3.42 -14.39 6.29
C CYS A 70 3.71 -15.47 7.34
N TRP A 71 3.78 -15.11 8.63
CA TRP A 71 4.07 -16.05 9.72
C TRP A 71 2.94 -16.13 10.74
N ASP A 72 2.89 -17.22 11.50
CA ASP A 72 1.99 -17.35 12.65
C ASP A 72 2.43 -16.39 13.78
N GLN A 73 1.64 -15.36 13.99
CA GLN A 73 1.89 -14.33 15.01
C GLN A 73 1.77 -14.84 16.45
N ALA A 74 1.25 -16.05 16.68
CA ALA A 74 1.25 -16.69 18.00
C ALA A 74 2.64 -17.25 18.35
N THR A 75 3.41 -17.66 17.35
CA THR A 75 4.73 -18.29 17.52
C THR A 75 5.90 -17.40 17.09
N THR A 76 5.64 -16.43 16.22
CA THR A 76 6.66 -15.59 15.60
C THR A 76 6.40 -14.12 15.93
N ALA A 77 7.35 -13.50 16.64
CA ALA A 77 7.31 -12.08 17.04
C ALA A 77 7.96 -11.16 16.00
N GLU A 78 7.72 -11.44 14.72
CA GLU A 78 8.31 -10.73 13.59
C GLU A 78 7.22 -10.20 12.66
N HIS A 79 7.46 -9.04 12.06
CA HIS A 79 6.50 -8.34 11.19
C HIS A 79 7.19 -7.92 9.89
N VAL A 80 6.51 -8.04 8.76
CA VAL A 80 6.98 -7.52 7.47
C VAL A 80 6.16 -6.30 7.11
N ILE A 81 6.85 -5.20 6.78
CA ILE A 81 6.26 -3.92 6.44
C ILE A 81 6.86 -3.44 5.12
N LEU A 82 6.03 -2.93 4.24
CA LEU A 82 6.41 -2.28 2.98
C LEU A 82 6.13 -0.79 3.15
N ASP A 83 7.20 0.01 3.04
CA ASP A 83 7.22 1.45 3.31
C ASP A 83 6.76 1.90 4.70
N MET A 84 7.09 3.15 5.02
CA MET A 84 6.95 3.78 6.33
C MET A 84 6.27 5.14 6.24
N GLY A 85 5.30 5.26 5.33
CA GLY A 85 4.45 6.44 5.25
C GLY A 85 3.62 6.65 6.51
N SER A 86 2.74 7.65 6.49
CA SER A 86 1.96 8.01 7.68
C SER A 86 1.04 6.88 8.19
N GLY A 87 0.74 5.86 7.37
CA GLY A 87 0.06 4.63 7.81
C GLY A 87 0.86 3.81 8.83
N LEU A 88 2.16 4.05 8.94
CA LEU A 88 2.99 3.39 9.96
C LEU A 88 2.58 3.79 11.39
N ARG A 89 2.00 4.98 11.58
CA ARG A 89 1.54 5.44 12.90
C ARG A 89 0.38 4.58 13.44
N PRO A 90 -0.75 4.40 12.73
CA PRO A 90 -1.80 3.50 13.18
C PRO A 90 -1.32 2.03 13.24
N LEU A 91 -0.44 1.59 12.34
CA LEU A 91 0.20 0.27 12.44
C LEU A 91 0.91 0.12 13.79
N GLY A 92 1.78 1.06 14.15
CA GLY A 92 2.50 1.05 15.42
C GLY A 92 1.55 1.01 16.62
N GLY A 93 0.47 1.80 16.59
CA GLY A 93 -0.58 1.76 17.61
C GLY A 93 -1.24 0.39 17.76
N SER A 94 -1.52 -0.28 16.64
CA SER A 94 -2.05 -1.65 16.62
C SER A 94 -1.08 -2.66 17.24
N LYS A 95 0.22 -2.57 16.89
CA LYS A 95 1.25 -3.43 17.49
C LYS A 95 1.34 -3.22 19.00
N MET A 96 1.27 -1.97 19.45
CA MET A 96 1.28 -1.67 20.88
C MET A 96 0.05 -2.20 21.61
N ALA A 97 -1.14 -2.09 21.01
CA ALA A 97 -2.37 -2.64 21.58
C ALA A 97 -2.31 -4.16 21.70
N LYS A 98 -1.68 -4.85 20.75
CA LYS A 98 -1.58 -6.31 20.72
C LYS A 98 -0.47 -6.87 21.63
N TYR A 99 0.72 -6.29 21.61
CA TYR A 99 1.91 -6.88 22.24
C TYR A 99 2.38 -6.15 23.51
N GLY A 100 1.97 -4.90 23.71
CA GLY A 100 2.41 -4.06 24.83
C GLY A 100 3.89 -3.67 24.75
N PHE A 101 4.40 -3.06 25.82
CA PHE A 101 5.78 -2.53 25.88
C PHE A 101 6.83 -3.55 26.32
N ALA A 102 6.41 -4.65 26.94
CA ALA A 102 7.31 -5.60 27.61
C ALA A 102 7.75 -6.77 26.72
N LYS A 103 7.17 -6.92 25.53
CA LYS A 103 7.45 -8.03 24.61
C LYS A 103 8.22 -7.51 23.40
N PRO A 104 9.54 -7.73 23.32
CA PRO A 104 10.33 -7.40 22.15
C PRO A 104 9.70 -7.94 20.86
N GLN A 105 9.72 -7.13 19.81
CA GLN A 105 9.27 -7.48 18.45
C GLN A 105 10.38 -7.13 17.45
N THR A 106 10.43 -7.86 16.34
CA THR A 106 11.29 -7.55 15.19
C THR A 106 10.45 -7.06 14.02
N TYR A 107 10.87 -5.96 13.40
CA TYR A 107 10.19 -5.36 12.25
C TYR A 107 11.15 -5.38 11.05
N HIS A 108 10.79 -6.13 10.02
CA HIS A 108 11.47 -6.17 8.73
C HIS A 108 10.76 -5.21 7.78
N ILE A 109 11.45 -4.15 7.39
CA ILE A 109 10.86 -3.06 6.64
C ILE A 109 11.53 -2.94 5.29
N PHE A 110 10.78 -3.06 4.20
CA PHE A 110 11.28 -2.98 2.84
C PHE A 110 10.85 -1.64 2.24
N MET A 111 11.84 -0.79 1.93
CA MET A 111 11.62 0.56 1.44
C MET A 111 11.65 0.59 -0.08
N SER A 112 10.57 1.00 -0.72
CA SER A 112 10.54 1.22 -2.17
C SER A 112 11.49 2.36 -2.54
N HIS A 113 11.35 3.50 -1.89
CA HIS A 113 12.21 4.66 -2.04
C HIS A 113 12.13 5.62 -0.85
N LEU A 114 12.84 6.74 -0.96
CA LEU A 114 13.14 7.64 0.16
C LEU A 114 12.36 8.96 0.11
N HIS A 115 11.32 9.07 -0.73
CA HIS A 115 10.44 10.23 -0.69
C HIS A 115 9.71 10.32 0.64
N TRP A 116 9.34 11.56 0.97
CA TRP A 116 8.92 11.89 2.32
C TRP A 116 7.67 11.13 2.76
N ASP A 117 6.71 10.94 1.86
CA ASP A 117 5.47 10.21 2.12
C ASP A 117 5.65 8.71 2.31
N HIS A 118 6.81 8.16 1.99
CA HIS A 118 7.20 6.77 2.27
C HIS A 118 8.01 6.63 3.57
N ILE A 119 8.48 7.72 4.19
CA ILE A 119 9.26 7.68 5.45
C ILE A 119 8.62 8.50 6.59
N MET A 120 7.62 9.34 6.29
CA MET A 120 7.08 10.32 7.23
C MET A 120 6.47 9.74 8.51
N GLY A 121 6.06 8.46 8.49
CA GLY A 121 5.49 7.79 9.66
C GLY A 121 6.53 7.32 10.67
N PHE A 122 7.80 7.16 10.27
CA PHE A 122 8.85 6.61 11.13
C PHE A 122 9.04 7.36 12.48
N PRO A 123 9.07 8.70 12.53
CA PRO A 123 9.17 9.44 13.80
C PRO A 123 7.96 9.26 14.73
N PHE A 124 6.87 8.66 14.25
CA PHE A 124 5.67 8.37 15.04
C PHE A 124 5.45 6.87 15.24
N PHE A 125 6.42 6.03 14.87
CA PHE A 125 6.39 4.61 15.07
C PHE A 125 6.84 4.26 16.48
N THR A 126 5.89 4.20 17.42
CA THR A 126 6.15 3.91 18.85
C THR A 126 7.11 2.74 19.09
N PRO A 127 7.06 1.62 18.34
CA PRO A 127 8.03 0.54 18.51
C PRO A 127 9.50 0.93 18.38
N ALA A 128 9.86 1.98 17.62
CA ALA A 128 11.24 2.48 17.51
C ALA A 128 11.77 3.08 18.81
N TYR A 129 10.90 3.50 19.72
CA TYR A 129 11.25 4.12 20.99
C TYR A 129 11.39 3.11 22.14
N ILE A 130 11.14 1.82 21.89
CA ILE A 130 11.07 0.79 22.93
C ILE A 130 12.34 -0.05 22.93
N PRO A 131 13.11 -0.05 24.04
CA PRO A 131 14.26 -0.93 24.21
C PRO A 131 13.91 -2.41 24.02
N GLY A 132 14.77 -3.13 23.31
CA GLY A 132 14.61 -4.54 23.01
C GLY A 132 13.91 -4.83 21.68
N ASN A 133 13.13 -3.88 21.13
CA ASN A 133 12.65 -4.02 19.76
C ASN A 133 13.82 -3.94 18.77
N ARG A 134 13.65 -4.62 17.64
CA ARG A 134 14.60 -4.59 16.53
C ARG A 134 13.90 -4.13 15.26
N ILE A 135 14.50 -3.19 14.55
CA ILE A 135 13.98 -2.67 13.29
C ILE A 135 15.07 -2.85 12.23
N ILE A 136 14.80 -3.64 11.21
CA ILE A 136 15.74 -3.90 10.11
C ILE A 136 15.13 -3.32 8.86
N ILE A 137 15.77 -2.27 8.34
CA ILE A 137 15.31 -1.51 7.19
C ILE A 137 16.13 -1.96 5.98
N TYR A 138 15.45 -2.60 5.04
CA TYR A 138 15.95 -3.08 3.78
C TYR A 138 15.65 -2.08 2.67
N GLY A 139 16.56 -1.93 1.73
CA GLY A 139 16.36 -1.10 0.54
C GLY A 139 17.55 -1.20 -0.41
N CYS A 140 17.38 -0.75 -1.65
CA CYS A 140 18.47 -0.75 -2.63
C CYS A 140 19.17 0.63 -2.75
N HIS A 141 18.67 1.64 -2.04
CA HIS A 141 19.20 3.00 -2.06
C HIS A 141 20.45 3.14 -1.18
N GLU A 142 21.53 3.73 -1.72
CA GLU A 142 22.75 3.99 -0.94
C GLU A 142 22.45 4.89 0.28
N GLN A 143 21.61 5.92 0.09
CA GLN A 143 21.29 6.94 1.10
C GLN A 143 20.19 6.50 2.10
N LEU A 144 19.88 5.19 2.17
CA LEU A 144 18.82 4.65 3.02
C LEU A 144 18.93 5.16 4.47
N GLU A 145 20.07 4.96 5.13
CA GLU A 145 20.28 5.44 6.51
C GLU A 145 20.23 6.98 6.62
N THR A 146 20.82 7.68 5.65
CA THR A 146 20.87 9.15 5.63
C THR A 146 19.47 9.75 5.62
N ALA A 147 18.52 9.18 4.87
CA ALA A 147 17.16 9.68 4.81
C ALA A 147 16.46 9.66 6.19
N PHE A 148 16.55 8.55 6.92
CA PHE A 148 15.93 8.43 8.24
C PHE A 148 16.59 9.31 9.30
N ARG A 149 17.93 9.44 9.26
CA ARG A 149 18.64 10.33 10.17
C ARG A 149 18.26 11.79 9.92
N ARG A 150 18.29 12.22 8.65
CA ARG A 150 17.96 13.60 8.23
C ARG A 150 16.54 13.99 8.64
N GLN A 151 15.57 13.09 8.48
CA GLN A 151 14.18 13.37 8.85
C GLN A 151 14.02 13.67 10.35
N GLN A 152 14.86 13.09 11.20
CA GLN A 152 14.85 13.28 12.66
C GLN A 152 15.88 14.32 13.13
N GLU A 153 16.47 15.10 12.22
CA GLU A 153 17.39 16.16 12.63
C GLU A 153 16.65 17.28 13.40
N PRO A 154 17.31 17.88 14.41
CA PRO A 154 16.79 19.07 15.08
C PRO A 154 16.42 20.16 14.06
N ILE A 155 15.37 20.93 14.33
CA ILE A 155 14.57 21.78 13.42
C ILE A 155 13.37 21.04 12.84
N SER A 156 13.52 19.83 12.32
CA SER A 156 12.43 19.05 11.71
C SER A 156 11.70 18.16 12.72
N PHE A 157 12.43 17.59 13.70
CA PHE A 157 11.83 16.75 14.74
C PHE A 157 12.54 16.93 16.09
N PRO A 158 11.82 16.82 17.24
CA PRO A 158 12.42 17.06 18.55
C PRO A 158 13.21 15.87 19.12
N VAL A 159 13.10 14.67 18.53
CA VAL A 159 13.82 13.48 18.96
C VAL A 159 14.81 13.05 17.89
N THR A 160 16.10 13.00 18.23
CA THR A 160 17.14 12.61 17.28
C THR A 160 17.18 11.10 17.09
N PHE A 161 17.78 10.65 15.98
CA PHE A 161 17.89 9.22 15.67
C PHE A 161 18.62 8.41 16.76
N ASP A 162 19.63 9.01 17.41
CA ASP A 162 20.41 8.32 18.45
C ASP A 162 19.67 8.23 19.81
N GLN A 163 18.50 8.87 19.94
CA GLN A 163 17.65 8.77 21.13
C GLN A 163 16.62 7.62 21.02
N LEU A 164 16.55 6.95 19.87
CA LEU A 164 15.65 5.81 19.68
C LEU A 164 16.08 4.62 20.55
N GLY A 165 15.10 3.90 21.09
CA GLY A 165 15.33 2.80 22.02
C GLY A 165 15.53 1.45 21.34
N ALA A 166 14.98 1.27 20.14
CA ALA A 166 15.11 0.03 19.37
C ALA A 166 16.53 -0.13 18.78
N ALA A 167 16.95 -1.37 18.56
CA ALA A 167 18.11 -1.66 17.73
C ALA A 167 17.73 -1.51 16.26
N ILE A 168 18.35 -0.56 15.56
CA ILE A 168 18.02 -0.24 14.16
C ILE A 168 19.18 -0.61 13.24
N GLU A 169 18.91 -1.42 12.22
CA GLU A 169 19.86 -1.88 11.22
C GLU A 169 19.41 -1.45 9.82
N PHE A 170 20.37 -1.05 8.99
CA PHE A 170 20.15 -0.81 7.57
C PHE A 170 20.81 -1.91 6.75
N ARG A 171 20.07 -2.49 5.81
CA ARG A 171 20.55 -3.59 4.95
C ARG A 171 20.31 -3.27 3.49
N HIS A 172 21.39 -3.05 2.76
CA HIS A 172 21.33 -2.85 1.33
C HIS A 172 21.03 -4.17 0.60
N MET A 173 20.08 -4.09 -0.33
CA MET A 173 19.74 -5.17 -1.25
C MET A 173 20.32 -4.88 -2.63
N THR A 174 20.49 -5.92 -3.45
CA THR A 174 20.83 -5.80 -4.86
C THR A 174 19.63 -6.24 -5.70
N PRO A 175 19.13 -5.39 -6.63
CA PRO A 175 18.01 -5.76 -7.50
C PRO A 175 18.27 -7.08 -8.24
N GLY A 176 17.24 -7.93 -8.32
CA GLY A 176 17.31 -9.26 -8.91
C GLY A 176 17.96 -10.33 -8.03
N GLN A 177 18.62 -9.96 -6.93
CA GLN A 177 19.18 -10.92 -5.97
C GLN A 177 18.23 -11.09 -4.78
N PRO A 178 17.64 -12.29 -4.58
CA PRO A 178 16.73 -12.52 -3.48
C PRO A 178 17.47 -12.55 -2.13
N ILE A 179 16.79 -12.11 -1.08
CA ILE A 179 17.16 -12.41 0.30
C ILE A 179 16.13 -13.33 0.93
N GLU A 180 16.52 -14.01 2.01
CA GLU A 180 15.60 -14.82 2.82
C GLU A 180 15.51 -14.26 4.24
N VAL A 181 14.28 -14.14 4.73
CA VAL A 181 13.94 -13.73 6.09
C VAL A 181 12.93 -14.74 6.64
N ASN A 182 13.35 -15.61 7.56
CA ASN A 182 12.45 -16.59 8.19
C ASN A 182 11.54 -17.35 7.19
N GLY A 183 12.14 -17.85 6.09
CA GLY A 183 11.42 -18.58 5.03
C GLY A 183 10.60 -17.70 4.06
N LEU A 184 10.55 -16.38 4.24
CA LEU A 184 10.07 -15.44 3.25
C LEU A 184 11.23 -15.08 2.29
N LYS A 185 11.03 -15.32 1.00
CA LYS A 185 11.96 -14.88 -0.04
C LYS A 185 11.51 -13.53 -0.58
N VAL A 186 12.41 -12.55 -0.63
CA VAL A 186 12.13 -11.20 -1.13
C VAL A 186 13.12 -10.83 -2.22
N THR A 187 12.60 -10.50 -3.41
CA THR A 187 13.40 -10.04 -4.56
C THR A 187 13.02 -8.61 -4.91
N ALA A 188 14.01 -7.72 -4.95
CA ALA A 188 13.82 -6.33 -5.38
C ALA A 188 13.92 -6.21 -6.91
N LYS A 189 13.12 -5.35 -7.52
CA LYS A 189 13.20 -4.96 -8.93
C LYS A 189 13.33 -3.45 -9.03
N LEU A 190 14.33 -2.97 -9.76
CA LEU A 190 14.47 -1.54 -10.07
C LEU A 190 13.27 -1.06 -10.90
N GLN A 191 12.74 0.11 -10.51
CA GLN A 191 11.60 0.78 -11.12
C GLN A 191 11.95 2.19 -11.56
N LEU A 192 11.24 2.70 -12.56
CA LEU A 192 11.43 4.06 -13.06
C LEU A 192 10.64 5.06 -12.20
N HIS A 193 11.35 5.85 -11.40
CA HIS A 193 10.77 6.91 -10.58
C HIS A 193 11.83 8.01 -10.35
N ALA A 194 11.42 9.22 -9.98
CA ALA A 194 12.37 10.28 -9.65
C ALA A 194 13.20 9.88 -8.41
N GLY A 195 14.52 9.70 -8.58
CA GLY A 195 15.39 9.19 -7.52
C GLY A 195 15.40 7.67 -7.36
N ASP A 196 14.91 6.94 -8.37
CA ASP A 196 14.70 5.49 -8.42
C ASP A 196 13.70 4.97 -7.38
N SER A 197 13.08 3.84 -7.71
CA SER A 197 12.22 3.10 -6.80
C SER A 197 12.46 1.60 -6.97
N TYR A 198 11.98 0.82 -6.01
CA TYR A 198 12.19 -0.63 -5.99
C TYR A 198 10.91 -1.36 -5.61
N GLY A 199 10.48 -2.23 -6.52
CA GLY A 199 9.34 -3.11 -6.32
C GLY A 199 9.81 -4.38 -5.63
N TYR A 200 8.94 -4.99 -4.83
CA TYR A 200 9.26 -6.20 -4.09
C TYR A 200 8.36 -7.36 -4.50
N ARG A 201 8.99 -8.48 -4.87
CA ARG A 201 8.33 -9.79 -5.02
C ARG A 201 8.58 -10.60 -3.77
N LEU A 202 7.51 -10.91 -3.05
CA LEU A 202 7.49 -11.66 -1.80
C LEU A 202 6.92 -13.04 -2.06
N GLU A 203 7.67 -14.08 -1.73
CA GLU A 203 7.30 -15.48 -1.96
C GLU A 203 7.39 -16.27 -0.66
N HIS A 204 6.29 -16.89 -0.24
CA HIS A 204 6.22 -17.71 0.97
C HIS A 204 5.17 -18.80 0.84
N GLU A 205 5.54 -20.05 1.13
CA GLU A 205 4.63 -21.23 1.10
C GLU A 205 3.82 -21.35 -0.20
N GLY A 206 4.44 -21.04 -1.34
CA GLY A 206 3.82 -21.12 -2.67
C GLY A 206 2.93 -19.93 -3.04
N GLN A 207 2.76 -18.96 -2.15
CA GLN A 207 2.03 -17.72 -2.42
C GLN A 207 2.99 -16.62 -2.87
N THR A 208 2.50 -15.72 -3.71
CA THR A 208 3.28 -14.60 -4.27
C THR A 208 2.52 -13.28 -4.12
N LEU A 209 3.16 -12.32 -3.44
CA LEU A 209 2.70 -10.93 -3.37
C LEU A 209 3.71 -10.02 -4.06
N ILE A 210 3.22 -9.13 -4.92
CA ILE A 210 3.99 -8.07 -5.54
C ILE A 210 3.59 -6.73 -4.94
N TYR A 211 4.59 -5.92 -4.59
CA TYR A 211 4.43 -4.53 -4.21
C TYR A 211 5.24 -3.67 -5.18
N SER A 212 4.55 -2.92 -6.03
CA SER A 212 5.13 -2.20 -7.17
C SER A 212 4.64 -0.75 -7.17
N THR A 213 5.21 0.06 -6.28
CA THR A 213 4.95 1.49 -6.12
C THR A 213 6.20 2.16 -5.55
N ASP A 214 6.60 3.37 -5.98
CA ASP A 214 6.03 4.18 -7.06
C ASP A 214 6.79 3.91 -8.35
N SER A 215 6.11 3.95 -9.50
CA SER A 215 6.78 3.72 -10.79
C SER A 215 5.97 4.18 -11.97
N GLU A 216 6.65 4.84 -12.89
CA GLU A 216 6.20 4.95 -14.27
C GLU A 216 6.52 3.64 -14.98
N HIS A 217 5.52 3.06 -15.65
CA HIS A 217 5.68 1.81 -16.39
C HIS A 217 5.52 2.12 -17.87
N LYS A 218 6.64 2.17 -18.60
CA LYS A 218 6.69 2.57 -20.02
C LYS A 218 6.42 1.36 -20.91
N LEU A 219 5.15 1.17 -21.28
CA LEU A 219 4.70 0.03 -22.09
C LEU A 219 5.22 0.04 -23.54
N ASP A 220 5.63 1.20 -24.05
CA ASP A 220 6.25 1.34 -25.38
C ASP A 220 7.67 0.74 -25.45
N ASN A 221 8.30 0.51 -24.29
CA ASN A 221 9.53 -0.23 -24.16
C ASN A 221 9.25 -1.73 -23.95
N GLU A 222 9.35 -2.52 -25.03
CA GLU A 222 9.04 -3.95 -25.01
C GLU A 222 9.87 -4.75 -23.99
N LEU A 223 11.16 -4.47 -23.86
CA LEU A 223 12.04 -5.15 -22.91
C LEU A 223 11.65 -4.88 -21.45
N GLU A 224 11.29 -3.64 -21.15
CA GLU A 224 10.85 -3.24 -19.81
C GLU A 224 9.50 -3.86 -19.47
N ARG A 225 8.55 -3.81 -20.43
CA ARG A 225 7.25 -4.47 -20.31
C ARG A 225 7.42 -5.96 -20.02
N GLU A 226 8.21 -6.69 -20.81
CA GLU A 226 8.47 -8.12 -20.58
C GLU A 226 9.09 -8.38 -19.20
N ALA A 227 10.04 -7.54 -18.77
CA ALA A 227 10.67 -7.66 -17.47
C ALA A 227 9.71 -7.40 -16.30
N PHE A 228 8.67 -6.57 -16.46
CA PHE A 228 7.61 -6.38 -15.45
C PHE A 228 6.59 -7.51 -15.49
N VAL A 229 6.20 -7.97 -16.67
CA VAL A 229 5.31 -9.12 -16.84
C VAL A 229 5.91 -10.36 -16.18
N GLU A 230 7.22 -10.59 -16.32
CA GLU A 230 7.89 -11.70 -15.65
C GLU A 230 7.99 -11.50 -14.14
N PHE A 231 8.25 -10.28 -13.68
CA PHE A 231 8.26 -9.97 -12.26
C PHE A 231 6.89 -10.18 -11.60
N PHE A 232 5.80 -9.90 -12.33
CA PHE A 232 4.42 -10.08 -11.86
C PHE A 232 3.88 -11.51 -12.09
N ARG A 233 4.65 -12.38 -12.75
CA ARG A 233 4.19 -13.69 -13.23
C ARG A 233 3.51 -14.49 -12.13
N GLU A 234 2.26 -14.87 -12.42
CA GLU A 234 1.41 -15.73 -11.57
C GLU A 234 1.29 -15.23 -10.13
N ALA A 235 1.37 -13.92 -9.91
CA ALA A 235 1.19 -13.34 -8.59
C ALA A 235 -0.26 -13.52 -8.09
N ASP A 236 -0.42 -13.88 -6.81
CA ASP A 236 -1.74 -13.92 -6.17
C ASP A 236 -2.29 -12.51 -5.96
N LEU A 237 -1.41 -11.56 -5.64
CA LEU A 237 -1.75 -10.16 -5.43
C LEU A 237 -0.65 -9.26 -6.00
N VAL A 238 -1.05 -8.25 -6.77
CA VAL A 238 -0.20 -7.13 -7.18
C VAL A 238 -0.77 -5.84 -6.58
N ILE A 239 -0.04 -5.25 -5.62
CA ILE A 239 -0.29 -3.90 -5.11
C ILE A 239 0.49 -2.94 -6.02
N PHE A 240 -0.23 -2.08 -6.73
CA PHE A 240 0.30 -1.36 -7.89
C PHE A 240 0.02 0.14 -7.81
N ASP A 241 1.04 0.94 -8.12
CA ASP A 241 0.91 2.39 -8.31
C ASP A 241 -0.10 2.70 -9.41
N ALA A 242 -1.29 3.13 -9.02
CA ALA A 242 -2.36 3.52 -9.93
C ALA A 242 -2.80 4.97 -9.66
N MET A 243 -1.85 5.83 -9.29
CA MET A 243 -2.15 7.21 -8.92
C MET A 243 -2.95 7.95 -10.01
N TYR A 244 -2.68 7.66 -11.28
CA TYR A 244 -3.28 8.36 -12.41
C TYR A 244 -4.37 7.56 -13.11
N SER A 245 -5.46 8.25 -13.46
CA SER A 245 -6.40 7.72 -14.47
C SER A 245 -5.74 7.73 -15.85
N LEU A 246 -6.31 7.00 -16.82
CA LEU A 246 -5.86 7.11 -18.21
C LEU A 246 -5.83 8.57 -18.69
N ALA A 247 -6.83 9.37 -18.36
CA ALA A 247 -6.90 10.78 -18.74
C ALA A 247 -5.78 11.63 -18.12
N ASP A 248 -5.37 11.33 -16.88
CA ASP A 248 -4.24 12.01 -16.24
C ASP A 248 -2.91 11.62 -16.88
N SER A 249 -2.73 10.32 -17.18
CA SER A 249 -1.47 9.77 -17.73
C SER A 249 -1.11 10.30 -19.12
N ILE A 250 -2.10 10.75 -19.89
CA ILE A 250 -1.91 11.35 -21.22
C ILE A 250 -1.87 12.89 -21.21
N SER A 251 -1.77 13.51 -20.02
CA SER A 251 -1.82 14.96 -19.82
C SER A 251 -0.47 15.55 -19.37
N VAL A 252 -0.49 16.70 -18.69
CA VAL A 252 0.70 17.36 -18.10
C VAL A 252 1.41 16.53 -17.03
N LYS A 253 0.77 15.45 -16.55
CA LYS A 253 1.30 14.53 -15.53
C LYS A 253 2.07 13.34 -16.11
N ALA A 254 2.17 13.22 -17.44
CA ALA A 254 3.11 12.31 -18.06
C ALA A 254 4.54 12.60 -17.54
N ASP A 255 5.33 11.55 -17.27
CA ASP A 255 6.69 11.64 -16.73
C ASP A 255 6.82 12.13 -15.26
N TRP A 256 5.73 12.16 -14.48
CA TRP A 256 5.81 12.47 -13.03
C TRP A 256 6.17 11.26 -12.16
N GLY A 257 6.45 10.11 -12.78
CA GLY A 257 6.95 8.92 -12.08
C GLY A 257 5.87 7.96 -11.54
N HIS A 258 4.61 8.12 -11.95
CA HIS A 258 3.50 7.26 -11.55
C HIS A 258 2.87 6.53 -12.73
N SER A 259 2.22 5.40 -12.47
CA SER A 259 1.52 4.63 -13.50
C SER A 259 0.03 4.94 -13.55
N SER A 260 -0.65 4.28 -14.48
CA SER A 260 -2.10 4.35 -14.60
C SER A 260 -2.77 3.02 -14.30
N ASN A 261 -4.01 3.13 -13.87
CA ASN A 261 -4.90 1.99 -13.66
C ASN A 261 -4.99 1.04 -14.87
N VAL A 262 -4.90 1.57 -16.10
CA VAL A 262 -4.92 0.80 -17.35
C VAL A 262 -3.66 -0.03 -17.54
N VAL A 263 -2.49 0.57 -17.27
CA VAL A 263 -1.20 -0.13 -17.35
C VAL A 263 -1.14 -1.27 -16.34
N GLY A 264 -1.65 -1.04 -15.12
CA GLY A 264 -1.77 -2.08 -14.11
C GLY A 264 -2.58 -3.29 -14.57
N VAL A 265 -3.72 -3.07 -15.23
CA VAL A 265 -4.54 -4.15 -15.80
C VAL A 265 -3.79 -4.91 -16.88
N GLU A 266 -3.16 -4.22 -17.83
CA GLU A 266 -2.45 -4.86 -18.94
C GLU A 266 -1.30 -5.75 -18.43
N LEU A 267 -0.45 -5.22 -17.56
CA LEU A 267 0.67 -5.96 -16.98
C LEU A 267 0.18 -7.18 -16.18
N CYS A 268 -0.87 -7.02 -15.37
CA CYS A 268 -1.42 -8.12 -14.58
C CYS A 268 -2.06 -9.21 -15.44
N GLN A 269 -2.78 -8.85 -16.51
CA GLN A 269 -3.38 -9.82 -17.43
C GLN A 269 -2.30 -10.60 -18.20
N LEU A 270 -1.28 -9.91 -18.73
CA LEU A 270 -0.13 -10.55 -19.39
C LEU A 270 0.66 -11.46 -18.43
N ALA A 271 0.76 -11.08 -17.17
CA ALA A 271 1.43 -11.84 -16.12
C ALA A 271 0.59 -12.98 -15.56
N ARG A 272 -0.71 -13.04 -15.87
CA ARG A 272 -1.69 -13.95 -15.23
C ARG A 272 -1.76 -13.77 -13.71
N ALA A 273 -1.63 -12.53 -13.25
CA ALA A 273 -1.86 -12.22 -11.85
C ALA A 273 -3.34 -12.40 -11.52
N ARG A 274 -3.63 -12.88 -10.31
CA ARG A 274 -5.00 -13.18 -9.87
C ARG A 274 -5.76 -11.93 -9.45
N GLN A 275 -5.10 -11.04 -8.71
CA GLN A 275 -5.72 -9.83 -8.16
C GLN A 275 -4.81 -8.62 -8.30
N LEU A 276 -5.40 -7.50 -8.77
CA LEU A 276 -4.79 -6.18 -8.84
C LEU A 276 -5.41 -5.28 -7.75
N CYS A 277 -4.56 -4.74 -6.88
CA CYS A 277 -4.93 -3.75 -5.88
C CYS A 277 -4.38 -2.38 -6.29
N LEU A 278 -5.28 -1.49 -6.72
CA LEU A 278 -4.97 -0.11 -7.07
C LEU A 278 -4.56 0.65 -5.82
N PHE A 279 -3.36 1.22 -5.85
CA PHE A 279 -2.69 1.82 -4.70
C PHE A 279 -2.08 3.17 -5.07
N HIS A 280 -1.61 3.91 -4.06
CA HIS A 280 -1.01 5.24 -4.20
C HIS A 280 -1.98 6.27 -4.79
N HIS A 281 -3.20 6.35 -4.25
CA HIS A 281 -4.27 7.19 -4.78
C HIS A 281 -3.87 8.67 -4.85
N GLU A 282 -4.23 9.35 -5.93
CA GLU A 282 -4.03 10.80 -6.10
C GLU A 282 -4.61 11.60 -4.91
N PRO A 283 -3.82 12.45 -4.23
CA PRO A 283 -4.25 13.33 -3.13
C PRO A 283 -5.51 14.14 -3.40
N ILE A 284 -5.69 14.61 -4.64
CA ILE A 284 -6.81 15.46 -5.01
C ILE A 284 -8.11 14.65 -5.12
N TYR A 285 -8.04 13.33 -5.33
CA TYR A 285 -9.22 12.50 -5.54
C TYR A 285 -9.94 12.19 -4.24
N ASP A 286 -11.22 12.59 -4.21
CA ASP A 286 -12.15 12.18 -3.19
C ASP A 286 -12.62 10.73 -3.38
N ASP A 287 -13.38 10.22 -2.40
CA ASP A 287 -13.81 8.82 -2.42
C ASP A 287 -14.70 8.49 -3.64
N ALA A 288 -15.50 9.45 -4.12
CA ALA A 288 -16.36 9.24 -5.29
C ALA A 288 -15.54 9.18 -6.58
N GLN A 289 -14.46 9.95 -6.69
CA GLN A 289 -13.52 9.88 -7.80
C GLN A 289 -12.75 8.55 -7.80
N ILE A 290 -12.22 8.11 -6.66
CA ILE A 290 -11.50 6.82 -6.56
C ILE A 290 -12.43 5.66 -6.89
N ALA A 291 -13.67 5.66 -6.39
CA ALA A 291 -14.64 4.63 -6.73
C ALA A 291 -15.01 4.60 -8.22
N ARG A 292 -15.05 5.77 -8.87
CA ARG A 292 -15.26 5.88 -10.32
C ARG A 292 -14.08 5.26 -11.09
N VAL A 293 -12.85 5.61 -10.73
CA VAL A 293 -11.64 5.02 -11.33
C VAL A 293 -11.66 3.50 -11.15
N LEU A 294 -12.00 2.98 -9.98
CA LEU A 294 -12.14 1.54 -9.74
C LEU A 294 -13.19 0.90 -10.67
N ALA A 295 -14.37 1.50 -10.79
CA ALA A 295 -15.44 0.98 -11.65
C ALA A 295 -15.03 0.96 -13.14
N GLU A 296 -14.37 2.03 -13.59
CA GLU A 296 -13.82 2.11 -14.95
C GLU A 296 -12.73 1.07 -15.20
N THR A 297 -11.85 0.85 -14.22
CA THR A 297 -10.77 -0.14 -14.29
C THR A 297 -11.30 -1.56 -14.37
N ARG A 298 -12.30 -1.90 -13.55
CA ARG A 298 -12.98 -3.22 -13.60
C ARG A 298 -13.60 -3.47 -14.96
N ARG A 299 -14.33 -2.48 -15.49
CA ARG A 299 -14.92 -2.55 -16.82
C ARG A 299 -13.86 -2.71 -17.91
N TYR A 300 -12.74 -2.02 -17.80
CA TYR A 300 -11.64 -2.16 -18.74
C TYR A 300 -11.06 -3.58 -18.70
N ALA A 301 -10.78 -4.12 -17.51
CA ALA A 301 -10.27 -5.48 -17.33
C ALA A 301 -11.22 -6.55 -17.90
N GLU A 302 -12.54 -6.38 -17.73
CA GLU A 302 -13.56 -7.26 -18.33
C GLU A 302 -13.56 -7.24 -19.86
N ILE A 303 -13.25 -6.10 -20.47
CA ILE A 303 -13.25 -5.93 -21.93
C ILE A 303 -11.96 -6.47 -22.56
N THR A 304 -10.81 -6.28 -21.90
CA THR A 304 -9.50 -6.64 -22.47
C THR A 304 -9.01 -8.04 -22.11
N GLY A 305 -9.56 -8.65 -21.06
CA GLY A 305 -9.02 -9.87 -20.48
C GLY A 305 -9.37 -11.15 -21.23
N GLU A 306 -8.35 -11.94 -21.55
CA GLU A 306 -8.50 -13.38 -21.85
C GLU A 306 -8.49 -14.24 -20.57
N ALA A 307 -8.05 -13.67 -19.44
CA ALA A 307 -7.97 -14.30 -18.13
C ALA A 307 -8.70 -13.46 -17.05
N PRO A 308 -9.34 -14.09 -16.06
CA PRO A 308 -9.98 -13.37 -14.95
C PRO A 308 -8.94 -12.59 -14.13
N LEU A 309 -9.20 -11.30 -13.89
CA LEU A 309 -8.42 -10.45 -12.99
C LEU A 309 -9.39 -9.78 -12.01
N ASP A 310 -9.28 -10.07 -10.72
CA ASP A 310 -10.02 -9.31 -9.71
C ASP A 310 -9.33 -7.97 -9.47
N VAL A 311 -10.09 -6.88 -9.43
CA VAL A 311 -9.56 -5.53 -9.26
C VAL A 311 -10.22 -4.88 -8.06
N VAL A 312 -9.39 -4.39 -7.14
CA VAL A 312 -9.82 -3.66 -5.94
C VAL A 312 -9.06 -2.35 -5.83
N ALA A 313 -9.59 -1.38 -5.10
CA ALA A 313 -8.86 -0.16 -4.75
C ALA A 313 -8.58 -0.18 -3.25
N ALA A 314 -7.31 0.02 -2.90
CA ALA A 314 -6.83 -0.03 -1.54
C ALA A 314 -7.51 1.02 -0.66
N TYR A 315 -7.79 0.68 0.58
CA TYR A 315 -8.26 1.63 1.59
C TYR A 315 -7.62 1.37 2.94
N ASP A 316 -7.50 2.40 3.77
CA ASP A 316 -6.93 2.28 5.12
C ASP A 316 -7.72 1.23 5.94
N GLY A 317 -7.04 0.20 6.42
CA GLY A 317 -7.61 -0.94 7.14
C GLY A 317 -8.08 -2.11 6.27
N MET A 318 -7.87 -2.06 4.94
CA MET A 318 -8.19 -3.18 4.05
C MET A 318 -7.32 -4.40 4.36
N GLU A 319 -7.94 -5.57 4.46
CA GLU A 319 -7.24 -6.86 4.57
C GLU A 319 -7.50 -7.70 3.32
N ILE A 320 -6.44 -8.27 2.75
CA ILE A 320 -6.49 -9.12 1.56
C ILE A 320 -5.81 -10.45 1.88
N ASP A 321 -6.58 -11.54 1.92
CA ASP A 321 -6.08 -12.88 2.19
C ASP A 321 -5.75 -13.62 0.89
N LEU A 322 -4.49 -14.02 0.71
CA LEU A 322 -4.03 -14.74 -0.48
C LEU A 322 -4.34 -16.25 -0.39
N SER A 323 -4.78 -16.76 0.76
CA SER A 323 -5.08 -18.18 0.97
C SER A 323 -6.48 -18.59 0.56
N ALA A 324 -7.38 -17.63 0.32
CA ALA A 324 -8.71 -17.92 -0.17
C ALA A 324 -8.61 -18.53 -1.58
N PRO A 325 -9.24 -19.68 -1.89
CA PRO A 325 -9.37 -20.14 -3.27
C PRO A 325 -10.22 -19.15 -4.08
N ALA A 326 -9.97 -19.08 -5.39
CA ALA A 326 -10.79 -18.32 -6.34
C ALA A 326 -12.16 -18.98 -6.53
#